data_AF-A0A117LVW8-F1
#
_entry.id   AF-A0A117LVW8-F1
#
_cell.length_a   1.000
_cell.length_b   1.000
_cell.length_c   1.000
_cell.angle_alpha   90.00
_cell.angle_beta   90.00
_cell.angle_gamma   90.00
#
_symmetry.space_group_name_H-M   'P 1'
#
loop_
_entity.id
_entity.type
_entity.pdbx_description
1 polymer ?
#
loop_
_entity_poly.entity_id
_entity_poly.type
_entity_poly.pdbx_seq_one_letter_code
_entity_poly.pdbx_strand_id
1 'polypeptide(L)'
;MDQGIGNYTSLDFKGEPVYTFLFHSNNSDVDRGGICNVNTEITGSGDIVSAKLNISIPSYLVDGNVEVKYNSPGKQEESLKAEPPITIGLPLELFTNWTPNGFSPINRGERYFNGQPIISFSFTVSKKAPRGVHKIFFTLTYKDRNNKWHRDNQIAEIHIRRFYETSKGQLILMLAYIIAALPGFLVLKTIIVFLWRLLQTFLISF
;
A
#
# COMPACT_ATOMS: atom_id res chain seq x y z
N MET A 1 35.52 24.17 6.76
CA MET A 1 35.20 25.07 5.63
C MET A 1 33.69 25.18 5.60
N ASP A 2 33.14 26.23 6.22
CA ASP A 2 31.73 26.58 6.14
C ASP A 2 31.45 27.10 4.72
N GLN A 3 30.74 26.30 3.91
CA GLN A 3 30.12 26.82 2.71
C GLN A 3 28.83 27.48 3.13
N GLY A 4 28.85 28.81 3.16
CA GLY A 4 27.68 29.64 3.49
C GLY A 4 26.48 29.19 2.66
N ILE A 5 25.41 28.85 3.37
CA ILE A 5 24.07 28.64 2.81
C ILE A 5 23.63 30.01 2.27
N GLY A 6 24.01 30.31 1.02
CA GLY A 6 23.50 31.46 0.31
C GLY A 6 21.98 31.37 0.27
N ASN A 7 21.29 32.49 0.52
CA ASN A 7 19.86 32.61 0.32
C ASN A 7 19.56 32.43 -1.18
N TYR A 8 19.39 31.18 -1.61
CA TYR A 8 18.91 30.85 -2.94
C TYR A 8 17.43 31.18 -2.99
N THR A 9 17.10 32.32 -3.59
CA THR A 9 15.73 32.64 -3.96
C THR A 9 15.27 31.60 -4.97
N SER A 10 14.30 30.77 -4.58
CA SER A 10 13.61 29.84 -5.47
C SER A 10 13.19 30.58 -6.73
N LEU A 11 13.44 29.99 -7.90
CA LEU A 11 12.92 30.52 -9.17
C LEU A 11 11.40 30.71 -9.00
N ASP A 12 10.93 31.95 -9.13
CA ASP A 12 9.52 32.31 -8.95
C ASP A 12 8.70 31.72 -10.11
N PHE A 13 8.15 30.51 -9.89
CA PHE A 13 7.25 29.89 -10.84
C PHE A 13 5.94 30.66 -10.82
N LYS A 14 5.74 31.55 -11.80
CA LYS A 14 4.53 32.38 -11.94
C LYS A 14 3.24 31.60 -12.28
N GLY A 15 3.22 30.27 -12.08
CA GLY A 15 2.07 29.39 -12.33
C GLY A 15 1.41 28.92 -11.03
N GLU A 16 0.16 28.48 -11.11
CA GLU A 16 -0.47 27.82 -9.95
C GLU A 16 0.30 26.54 -9.60
N PRO A 17 0.63 26.31 -8.31
CA PRO A 17 1.32 25.09 -7.91
C PRO A 17 0.46 23.87 -8.18
N VAL A 18 1.04 22.88 -8.83
CA VAL A 18 0.41 21.59 -9.07
C VAL A 18 1.27 20.52 -8.41
N TYR A 19 0.72 19.92 -7.35
CA TYR A 19 1.30 18.78 -6.67
C TYR A 19 0.33 17.60 -6.77
N THR A 20 0.89 16.43 -7.04
CA THR A 20 0.21 15.15 -7.02
C THR A 20 0.92 14.28 -5.99
N PHE A 21 0.15 13.72 -5.05
CA PHE A 21 0.68 12.72 -4.14
C PHE A 21 0.34 11.35 -4.70
N LEU A 22 1.35 10.50 -4.79
CA LEU A 22 1.19 9.14 -5.23
C LEU A 22 1.41 8.25 -4.01
N PHE A 23 0.42 7.43 -3.68
CA PHE A 23 0.50 6.49 -2.56
C PHE A 23 0.67 5.09 -3.12
N HIS A 24 1.77 4.46 -2.76
CA HIS A 24 2.14 3.14 -3.22
C HIS A 24 2.26 2.23 -2.01
N SER A 25 1.48 1.14 -1.97
CA SER A 25 1.71 0.12 -0.96
C SER A 25 2.79 -0.84 -1.46
N ASN A 26 3.86 -1.00 -0.66
CA ASN A 26 4.89 -1.99 -0.97
C ASN A 26 4.38 -3.43 -0.89
N ASN A 27 3.30 -3.65 -0.14
CA ASN A 27 2.64 -4.93 -0.03
C ASN A 27 1.15 -4.73 0.28
N SER A 28 0.34 -4.76 -0.76
CA SER A 28 -1.11 -4.67 -0.66
C SER A 28 -1.71 -5.91 0.00
N ASP A 29 -1.04 -7.07 -0.05
CA ASP A 29 -1.52 -8.33 0.54
C ASP A 29 -0.93 -8.59 1.93
N VAL A 30 -1.74 -8.41 2.97
CA VAL A 30 -1.28 -8.51 4.37
C VAL A 30 -2.08 -9.57 5.14
N ASP A 31 -1.39 -10.32 5.99
CA ASP A 31 -2.04 -11.25 6.91
C ASP A 31 -2.55 -10.52 8.16
N ARG A 32 -3.56 -11.08 8.83
CA ARG A 32 -4.00 -10.57 10.13
C ARG A 32 -2.87 -10.68 11.17
N GLY A 33 -2.59 -9.59 11.89
CA GLY A 33 -1.43 -9.48 12.76
C GLY A 33 -0.11 -9.18 12.03
N GLY A 34 -0.13 -9.10 10.70
CA GLY A 34 1.01 -8.69 9.89
C GLY A 34 1.19 -7.17 9.89
N ILE A 35 2.39 -6.73 9.49
CA ILE A 35 2.72 -5.32 9.34
C ILE A 35 2.35 -4.87 7.93
N CYS A 36 1.53 -3.84 7.82
CA CYS A 36 1.23 -3.15 6.58
C CYS A 36 2.13 -1.92 6.46
N ASN A 37 2.78 -1.76 5.30
CA ASN A 37 3.58 -0.58 4.98
C ASN A 37 3.01 0.13 3.76
N VAL A 38 2.76 1.43 3.88
CA VAL A 38 2.32 2.30 2.79
C VAL A 38 3.33 3.41 2.63
N ASN A 39 3.87 3.52 1.42
CA ASN A 39 4.84 4.54 1.07
C ASN A 39 4.17 5.63 0.24
N THR A 40 4.66 6.85 0.40
CA THR A 40 4.14 8.01 -0.31
C THR A 40 5.27 8.70 -1.03
N GLU A 41 4.92 9.14 -2.24
CA GLU A 41 5.73 9.95 -3.10
C GLU A 41 5.03 11.26 -3.37
N ILE A 42 5.82 12.32 -3.47
CA ILE A 42 5.33 13.66 -3.75
C ILE A 42 5.97 14.10 -5.06
N THR A 43 5.13 14.36 -6.07
CA THR A 43 5.56 14.94 -7.33
C THR A 43 4.84 16.25 -7.56
N GLY A 44 5.52 17.25 -8.08
CA GLY A 44 4.93 18.56 -8.32
C GLY A 44 5.93 19.69 -8.39
N SER A 45 5.39 20.88 -8.63
CA SER A 45 6.15 22.12 -8.73
C SER A 45 5.28 23.30 -8.30
N GLY A 46 5.92 24.25 -7.62
CA GLY A 46 5.36 25.54 -7.26
C GLY A 46 5.72 25.90 -5.82
N ASP A 47 5.15 26.99 -5.31
CA ASP A 47 5.51 27.48 -3.98
C ASP A 47 4.39 27.23 -2.97
N ILE A 48 4.66 26.31 -2.04
CA ILE A 48 3.77 25.99 -0.92
C ILE A 48 4.23 26.71 0.33
N VAL A 49 3.26 27.30 1.06
CA VAL A 49 3.50 27.98 2.35
C VAL A 49 3.05 27.17 3.55
N SER A 50 2.16 26.21 3.35
CA SER A 50 1.74 25.26 4.38
C SER A 50 1.14 24.00 3.77
N ALA A 51 1.40 22.84 4.36
CA ALA A 51 0.79 21.59 3.95
C ALA A 51 0.45 20.71 5.15
N LYS A 52 -0.63 19.96 5.02
CA LYS A 52 -1.11 18.99 6.01
C LYS A 52 -1.58 17.74 5.30
N LEU A 53 -1.22 16.58 5.84
CA LEU A 53 -1.73 15.28 5.41
C LEU A 53 -2.67 14.73 6.46
N ASN A 54 -3.86 14.31 6.02
CA ASN A 54 -4.81 13.55 6.83
C ASN A 54 -4.83 12.11 6.35
N ILE A 55 -4.84 11.19 7.30
CA ILE A 55 -4.86 9.75 7.05
C ILE A 55 -6.05 9.17 7.80
N SER A 56 -7.01 8.64 7.05
CA SER A 56 -8.18 7.98 7.60
C SER A 56 -8.06 6.49 7.37
N ILE A 57 -7.79 5.76 8.45
CA ILE A 57 -7.74 4.30 8.48
C ILE A 57 -8.91 3.84 9.36
N PRO A 58 -9.73 2.87 8.92
CA PRO A 58 -10.78 2.30 9.78
C PRO A 58 -10.19 1.76 11.08
N SER A 59 -10.75 2.15 12.23
CA SER A 59 -10.18 1.78 13.54
C SER A 59 -10.09 0.27 13.78
N TYR A 60 -11.03 -0.51 13.22
CA TYR A 60 -11.00 -1.97 13.32
C TYR A 60 -9.80 -2.63 12.64
N LEU A 61 -9.11 -1.87 11.77
CA LEU A 61 -8.03 -2.37 10.94
C LEU A 61 -6.67 -2.30 11.65
N VAL A 62 -6.50 -1.38 12.59
CA VAL A 62 -5.23 -1.10 13.26
C VAL A 62 -5.20 -1.74 14.65
N ASP A 63 -4.10 -2.42 14.96
CA ASP A 63 -3.79 -2.89 16.32
C ASP A 63 -2.84 -1.89 17.01
N GLY A 64 -3.42 -0.92 17.74
CA GLY A 64 -2.66 0.11 18.44
C GLY A 64 -2.38 1.35 17.59
N ASN A 65 -1.11 1.75 17.55
CA ASN A 65 -0.68 2.99 16.88
C ASN A 65 -0.20 2.74 15.44
N VAL A 66 -0.37 3.76 14.61
CA VAL A 66 0.29 3.86 13.32
C VAL A 66 1.59 4.62 13.53
N GLU A 67 2.67 4.06 12.99
CA GLU A 67 3.95 4.73 12.90
C GLU A 67 4.05 5.51 11.59
N VAL A 68 4.37 6.79 11.69
CA VAL A 68 4.60 7.69 10.56
C VAL A 68 6.06 8.10 10.57
N LYS A 69 6.78 7.82 9.48
CA LYS A 69 8.17 8.22 9.29
C LYS A 69 8.29 9.17 8.12
N TYR A 70 9.11 10.21 8.28
CA TYR A 70 9.45 11.10 7.18
C TYR A 70 10.95 11.21 6.98
N ASN A 71 11.33 11.21 5.70
CA ASN A 71 12.67 11.40 5.22
C ASN A 71 12.75 12.76 4.53
N SER A 72 13.45 13.71 5.15
CA SER A 72 13.72 15.03 4.58
C SER A 72 15.22 15.21 4.35
N PRO A 73 15.64 15.85 3.26
CA PRO A 73 17.04 16.25 3.08
C PRO A 73 17.55 17.03 4.29
N GLY A 74 18.72 16.63 4.81
CA GLY A 74 19.42 17.35 5.88
C GLY A 74 18.80 17.25 7.28
N LYS A 75 17.75 16.45 7.48
CA LYS A 75 17.17 16.18 8.81
C LYS A 75 17.27 14.70 9.17
N GLN A 76 17.38 14.42 10.47
CA GLN A 76 17.31 13.06 11.00
C GLN A 76 15.91 12.48 10.76
N GLU A 77 15.81 11.17 10.53
CA GLU A 77 14.52 10.49 10.41
C GLU A 77 13.70 10.72 11.69
N GLU A 78 12.50 11.27 11.53
CA GLU A 78 11.58 11.49 12.65
C GLU A 78 10.42 10.49 12.52
N SER A 79 10.08 9.86 13.64
CA SER A 79 8.99 8.88 13.75
C SER A 79 7.95 9.38 14.74
N LEU A 80 6.70 9.41 14.30
CA LEU A 80 5.53 9.76 15.10
C LEU A 80 4.63 8.54 15.23
N LYS A 81 4.20 8.23 16.45
CA LYS A 81 3.17 7.20 16.71
C LYS A 81 1.86 7.87 17.09
N ALA A 82 0.79 7.57 16.35
CA ALA A 82 -0.52 8.15 16.58
C ALA A 82 -1.65 7.15 16.27
N GLU A 83 -2.79 7.32 16.95
CA GLU A 83 -4.01 6.57 16.66
C GLU A 83 -4.78 7.22 15.49
N PRO A 84 -5.44 6.44 14.62
CA PRO A 84 -6.29 6.98 13.56
C PRO A 84 -7.53 7.72 14.09
N PRO A 85 -8.01 8.79 13.40
CA PRO A 85 -7.44 9.39 12.20
C PRO A 85 -6.22 10.27 12.52
N ILE A 86 -5.24 10.28 11.62
CA ILE A 86 -3.97 10.96 11.84
C ILE A 86 -3.95 12.26 11.04
N THR A 87 -3.51 13.34 11.68
CA THR A 87 -3.22 14.61 11.04
C THR A 87 -1.76 14.93 11.28
N ILE A 88 -1.00 15.16 10.21
CA ILE A 88 0.38 15.64 10.30
C ILE A 88 0.57 16.90 9.48
N GLY A 89 1.27 17.88 10.05
CA GLY A 89 1.84 18.97 9.27
C GLY A 89 3.03 18.44 8.47
N LEU A 90 3.13 18.82 7.19
CA LEU A 90 4.25 18.40 6.35
C LEU A 90 5.31 19.51 6.30
N PRO A 91 6.60 19.17 6.47
CA PRO A 91 7.68 20.13 6.30
C PRO A 91 7.67 20.72 4.88
N LEU A 92 7.89 22.03 4.76
CA LEU A 92 7.91 22.71 3.47
C LEU A 92 9.06 22.24 2.58
N GLU A 93 10.13 21.75 3.21
CA GLU A 93 11.32 21.20 2.56
C GLU A 93 10.97 20.04 1.61
N LEU A 94 9.90 19.28 1.91
CA LEU A 94 9.40 18.20 1.05
C LEU A 94 8.88 18.69 -0.30
N PHE A 95 8.47 19.96 -0.37
CA PHE A 95 7.88 20.59 -1.55
C PHE A 95 8.89 21.45 -2.32
N THR A 96 10.02 21.78 -1.70
CA THR A 96 11.10 22.55 -2.33
C THR A 96 11.95 21.70 -3.26
N ASN A 97 12.44 22.28 -4.37
CA ASN A 97 13.30 21.58 -5.33
C ASN A 97 14.73 21.48 -4.79
N TRP A 98 15.05 20.41 -4.07
CA TRP A 98 16.42 20.11 -3.70
C TRP A 98 17.13 19.35 -4.83
N THR A 99 18.22 19.91 -5.36
CA THR A 99 19.29 19.08 -5.95
C THR A 99 20.62 19.40 -5.26
N PRO A 100 21.56 18.44 -5.20
CA PRO A 100 22.89 18.66 -4.63
C PRO A 100 23.66 19.86 -5.23
N ASN A 101 23.28 20.29 -6.44
CA ASN A 101 23.96 21.34 -7.21
C ASN A 101 23.08 22.61 -7.42
N GLY A 102 21.99 22.78 -6.67
CA GLY A 102 21.09 23.95 -6.77
C GLY A 102 19.64 23.64 -7.18
N PHE A 103 18.84 24.66 -7.50
CA PHE A 103 17.47 24.49 -7.97
C PHE A 103 17.46 23.87 -9.39
N SER A 104 16.94 22.66 -9.56
CA SER A 104 16.52 22.19 -10.88
C SER A 104 15.07 22.62 -11.11
N PRO A 105 14.78 23.41 -12.16
CA PRO A 105 13.44 23.92 -12.41
C PRO A 105 12.47 22.84 -12.95
N ILE A 106 12.97 21.67 -13.31
CA ILE A 106 12.18 20.62 -13.95
C ILE A 106 12.70 19.27 -13.44
N ASN A 107 12.04 18.70 -12.43
CA ASN A 107 12.09 17.26 -12.22
C ASN A 107 10.67 16.81 -11.87
N ARG A 108 9.92 16.55 -12.95
CA ARG A 108 8.70 15.73 -12.93
C ARG A 108 9.15 14.29 -12.77
N GLY A 109 9.15 13.78 -11.54
CA GLY A 109 9.58 12.42 -11.28
C GLY A 109 9.34 12.03 -9.83
N GLU A 110 9.13 10.73 -9.63
CA GLU A 110 9.04 10.04 -8.35
C GLU A 110 10.22 10.46 -7.47
N ARG A 111 9.93 11.17 -6.37
CA ARG A 111 10.99 11.68 -5.49
C ARG A 111 11.27 10.64 -4.43
N TYR A 112 12.44 10.01 -4.55
CA TYR A 112 13.08 9.24 -3.51
C TYR A 112 14.23 10.06 -2.92
N PHE A 113 14.32 10.13 -1.58
CA PHE A 113 15.53 10.66 -0.95
C PHE A 113 16.44 9.49 -0.61
N ASN A 114 17.62 9.41 -1.23
CA ASN A 114 18.55 8.28 -1.09
C ASN A 114 17.93 6.90 -1.37
N GLY A 115 16.98 6.81 -2.32
CA GLY A 115 16.28 5.55 -2.63
C GLY A 115 15.21 5.16 -1.60
N GLN A 116 14.86 6.04 -0.66
CA GLN A 116 13.80 5.82 0.32
C GLN A 116 12.58 6.71 0.06
N PRO A 117 11.37 6.24 0.42
CA PRO A 117 10.15 7.04 0.32
C PRO A 117 10.23 8.26 1.23
N ILE A 118 9.61 9.36 0.79
CA ILE A 118 9.59 10.63 1.55
C ILE A 118 8.75 10.49 2.81
N ILE A 119 7.61 9.80 2.71
CA ILE A 119 6.76 9.50 3.86
C ILE A 119 6.42 8.01 3.82
N SER A 120 6.56 7.35 4.95
CA SER A 120 6.13 5.96 5.11
C SER A 120 5.23 5.81 6.33
N PHE A 121 4.21 4.97 6.19
CA PHE A 121 3.27 4.61 7.23
C PHE A 121 3.38 3.13 7.48
N SER A 122 3.52 2.76 8.75
CA SER A 122 3.56 1.36 9.17
C SER A 122 2.56 1.12 10.28
N PHE A 123 1.79 0.05 10.18
CA PHE A 123 0.90 -0.36 11.26
C PHE A 123 0.68 -1.87 11.25
N THR A 124 0.36 -2.42 12.43
CA THR A 124 -0.02 -3.82 12.58
C THR A 124 -1.50 -3.98 12.27
N VAL A 125 -1.84 -4.88 11.36
CA VAL A 125 -3.23 -5.22 11.03
C VAL A 125 -3.86 -5.97 12.18
N SER A 126 -5.02 -5.51 12.67
CA SER A 126 -5.73 -6.16 13.77
C SER A 126 -6.02 -7.64 13.48
N LYS A 127 -5.77 -8.50 14.48
CA LYS A 127 -6.12 -9.93 14.41
C LYS A 127 -7.63 -10.17 14.21
N LYS A 128 -8.45 -9.19 14.58
CA LYS A 128 -9.91 -9.20 14.46
C LYS A 128 -10.42 -8.55 13.18
N ALA A 129 -9.55 -7.94 12.38
CA ALA A 129 -9.96 -7.30 11.14
C ALA A 129 -10.68 -8.30 10.22
N PRO A 130 -11.80 -7.89 9.58
CA PRO A 130 -12.44 -8.71 8.57
C PRO A 130 -11.47 -8.97 7.40
N ARG A 131 -11.71 -10.07 6.68
CA ARG A 131 -10.90 -10.42 5.50
C ARG A 131 -11.45 -9.70 4.27
N GLY A 132 -10.60 -9.46 3.28
CA GLY A 132 -10.96 -8.80 2.02
C GLY A 132 -10.26 -7.47 1.84
N VAL A 133 -10.79 -6.65 0.93
CA VAL A 133 -10.19 -5.36 0.55
C VAL A 133 -10.71 -4.25 1.46
N HIS A 134 -9.77 -3.49 2.03
CA HIS A 134 -10.02 -2.33 2.89
C HIS A 134 -9.38 -1.09 2.28
N LYS A 135 -10.08 0.04 2.40
CA LYS A 135 -9.65 1.31 1.85
C LYS A 135 -9.06 2.18 2.96
N ILE A 136 -7.92 2.80 2.66
CA ILE A 136 -7.29 3.83 3.46
C ILE A 136 -7.34 5.12 2.66
N PHE A 137 -7.82 6.19 3.28
CA PHE A 137 -7.97 7.47 2.61
C PHE A 137 -6.86 8.42 3.04
N PHE A 138 -6.24 9.05 2.06
CA PHE A 138 -5.23 10.08 2.24
C PHE A 138 -5.76 11.39 1.67
N THR A 139 -5.77 12.43 2.48
CA THR A 139 -6.18 13.77 2.05
C THR A 139 -5.08 14.75 2.35
N LEU A 140 -4.39 15.18 1.30
CA LEU A 140 -3.47 16.30 1.36
C LEU A 140 -4.26 17.60 1.24
N THR A 141 -3.95 18.56 2.10
CA THR A 141 -4.42 19.94 1.96
C THR A 141 -3.22 20.86 2.05
N TYR A 142 -3.04 21.72 1.05
CA TYR A 142 -1.91 22.64 0.98
C TYR A 142 -2.35 24.04 0.56
N LYS A 143 -1.55 25.03 0.95
CA LYS A 143 -1.77 26.44 0.66
C LYS A 143 -0.62 26.97 -0.18
N ASP A 144 -0.94 27.69 -1.24
CA ASP A 144 0.06 28.34 -2.08
C ASP A 144 0.47 29.74 -1.57
N ARG A 145 1.49 30.33 -2.18
CA ARG A 145 1.92 31.72 -1.89
C ARG A 145 0.82 32.77 -2.12
N ASN A 146 -0.16 32.49 -2.98
CA ASN A 146 -1.31 33.36 -3.22
C ASN A 146 -2.44 33.15 -2.19
N ASN A 147 -2.18 32.39 -1.12
CA ASN A 147 -3.12 32.02 -0.07
C ASN A 147 -4.33 31.18 -0.53
N LYS A 148 -4.29 30.59 -1.72
CA LYS A 148 -5.33 29.68 -2.21
C LYS A 148 -5.08 28.28 -1.64
N TRP A 149 -6.17 27.65 -1.20
CA TRP A 149 -6.15 26.28 -0.67
C TRP A 149 -6.43 25.27 -1.77
N HIS A 150 -5.67 24.20 -1.75
CA HIS A 150 -5.76 23.08 -2.68
C HIS A 150 -5.91 21.78 -1.89
N ARG A 151 -6.54 20.78 -2.51
CA ARG A 151 -6.78 19.46 -1.90
C ARG A 151 -6.54 18.36 -2.93
N ASP A 152 -5.79 17.35 -2.52
CA ASP A 152 -5.60 16.12 -3.27
C ASP A 152 -6.05 14.94 -2.40
N ASN A 153 -6.82 14.02 -2.99
CA ASN A 153 -7.41 12.88 -2.30
C ASN A 153 -6.96 11.60 -3.00
N GLN A 154 -6.41 10.68 -2.23
CA GLN A 154 -5.89 9.42 -2.73
C GLN A 154 -6.41 8.27 -1.87
N ILE A 155 -6.51 7.08 -2.48
CA ILE A 155 -7.02 5.88 -1.83
C ILE A 155 -5.97 4.79 -2.00
N ALA A 156 -5.51 4.22 -0.89
CA ALA A 156 -4.76 2.97 -0.92
C ALA A 156 -5.70 1.82 -0.55
N GLU A 157 -5.59 0.71 -1.28
CA GLU A 157 -6.30 -0.51 -0.99
C GLU A 157 -5.34 -1.53 -0.38
N ILE A 158 -5.76 -2.14 0.72
CA ILE A 158 -5.07 -3.27 1.34
C ILE A 158 -5.99 -4.48 1.29
N HIS A 159 -5.44 -5.64 0.98
CA HIS A 159 -6.16 -6.91 0.94
C HIS A 159 -5.70 -7.78 2.12
N ILE A 160 -6.64 -8.05 3.03
CA ILE A 160 -6.42 -8.98 4.14
C ILE A 160 -6.70 -10.39 3.65
N ARG A 161 -5.64 -11.20 3.56
CA ARG A 161 -5.71 -12.54 3.00
C ARG A 161 -6.72 -13.43 3.70
N ARG A 162 -7.46 -14.19 2.91
CA ARG A 162 -8.30 -15.28 3.38
C ARG A 162 -7.43 -16.51 3.63
N PHE A 163 -7.90 -17.43 4.50
CA PHE A 163 -7.08 -18.59 4.88
C PHE A 163 -6.67 -19.41 3.65
N TYR A 164 -7.56 -19.56 2.67
CA TYR A 164 -7.33 -20.32 1.45
C TYR A 164 -6.45 -19.60 0.41
N GLU A 165 -6.16 -18.32 0.61
CA GLU A 165 -5.21 -17.57 -0.23
C GLU A 165 -3.76 -17.80 0.23
N THR A 166 -3.57 -18.36 1.43
CA THR A 166 -2.25 -18.79 1.91
C THR A 166 -1.86 -20.15 1.34
N SER A 167 -0.57 -20.42 1.14
CA SER A 167 -0.08 -21.70 0.61
C SER A 167 -0.54 -22.90 1.45
N LYS A 168 -0.62 -22.74 2.78
CA LYS A 168 -1.14 -23.76 3.70
C LYS A 168 -2.64 -24.01 3.47
N GLY A 169 -3.42 -22.95 3.29
CA GLY A 169 -4.84 -23.07 3.02
C GLY A 169 -5.12 -23.69 1.64
N GLN A 170 -4.35 -23.34 0.62
CA GLN A 170 -4.42 -23.97 -0.69
C GLN A 170 -4.13 -25.47 -0.60
N LEU A 171 -3.12 -25.87 0.18
CA LEU A 171 -2.81 -27.28 0.43
C LEU A 171 -3.97 -28.01 1.14
N ILE A 172 -4.58 -27.38 2.16
CA ILE A 172 -5.75 -27.95 2.85
C ILE A 172 -6.93 -28.12 1.87
N LEU A 173 -7.21 -27.12 1.02
CA LEU A 173 -8.28 -27.21 0.02
C LEU A 173 -8.00 -28.30 -1.01
N MET A 174 -6.77 -28.43 -1.47
CA MET A 174 -6.36 -29.48 -2.40
C MET A 174 -6.53 -30.88 -1.77
N LEU A 175 -6.13 -31.06 -0.52
CA LEU A 175 -6.36 -32.31 0.21
C LEU A 175 -7.85 -32.61 0.38
N ALA A 176 -8.65 -31.61 0.75
CA ALA A 176 -10.10 -31.76 0.88
C ALA A 176 -10.74 -32.17 -0.45
N TYR A 177 -10.29 -31.59 -1.57
CA TYR A 177 -10.73 -31.96 -2.91
C TYR A 177 -10.39 -33.41 -3.26
N ILE A 178 -9.16 -33.87 -2.98
CA ILE A 178 -8.75 -35.27 -3.20
C ILE A 178 -9.63 -36.21 -2.37
N ILE A 179 -9.86 -35.91 -1.10
CA ILE A 179 -10.71 -36.72 -0.22
C ILE A 179 -12.15 -36.77 -0.73
N ALA A 180 -12.70 -35.64 -1.18
CA ALA A 180 -14.05 -35.57 -1.73
C ALA A 180 -14.20 -36.34 -3.05
N ALA A 181 -13.12 -36.53 -3.81
CA ALA A 181 -13.11 -37.30 -5.05
C ALA A 181 -13.00 -38.84 -4.83
N LEU A 182 -12.52 -39.29 -3.66
CA LEU A 182 -12.35 -40.72 -3.35
C LEU A 182 -13.65 -41.57 -3.45
N PRO A 183 -14.82 -41.12 -2.97
CA PRO A 183 -16.07 -41.84 -3.17
C PRO A 183 -16.43 -41.99 -4.64
N GLY A 184 -16.20 -40.95 -5.45
CA GLY A 184 -16.39 -41.00 -6.90
C GLY A 184 -15.48 -42.03 -7.56
N PHE A 185 -14.25 -42.19 -7.07
CA PHE A 185 -13.33 -43.21 -7.54
C PHE A 185 -13.79 -44.64 -7.19
N LEU A 186 -14.32 -44.85 -5.98
CA LEU A 186 -14.90 -46.14 -5.57
C LEU A 186 -16.13 -46.50 -6.40
N VAL A 187 -17.01 -45.52 -6.66
CA VAL A 187 -18.21 -45.69 -7.51
C VAL A 187 -17.83 -45.96 -8.97
N LEU A 188 -16.83 -45.25 -9.50
CA LEU A 188 -16.32 -45.48 -10.85
C LEU A 188 -15.75 -46.90 -10.99
N LYS A 189 -14.99 -47.36 -9.99
CA LYS A 189 -14.44 -48.72 -9.95
C LYS A 189 -15.55 -49.77 -9.94
N THR A 190 -16.61 -49.61 -9.15
CA THR A 190 -17.73 -50.56 -9.14
C THR A 190 -18.47 -50.60 -10.47
N ILE A 191 -18.69 -49.45 -11.12
CA ILE A 191 -19.30 -49.39 -12.46
C ILE A 191 -18.44 -50.12 -13.49
N ILE A 192 -17.12 -49.90 -13.52
CA ILE A 192 -16.21 -50.58 -14.45
C ILE A 192 -16.24 -52.10 -14.25
N VAL A 193 -16.20 -52.57 -12.99
CA VAL A 193 -16.28 -54.01 -12.68
C VAL A 193 -17.62 -54.59 -13.11
N PHE A 194 -18.73 -53.88 -12.89
CA PHE A 194 -20.06 -54.30 -13.32
C PHE A 194 -20.16 -54.41 -14.84
N LEU A 195 -19.71 -53.40 -15.58
CA LEU A 195 -19.68 -53.40 -17.05
C LEU A 195 -18.81 -54.53 -17.60
N TRP A 196 -17.66 -54.79 -16.99
CA TRP A 196 -16.79 -55.90 -17.37
C TRP A 196 -17.46 -57.26 -17.20
N ARG A 197 -18.18 -57.48 -16.10
CA ARG A 197 -18.95 -58.72 -15.89
C ARG A 197 -20.05 -58.89 -16.92
N LEU A 198 -20.78 -57.81 -17.23
CA LEU A 198 -21.81 -57.79 -18.28
C LEU A 198 -21.24 -58.24 -19.64
N LEU A 199 -20.08 -57.70 -20.01
CA LEU A 199 -19.37 -58.05 -21.24
C LEU A 199 -18.97 -59.54 -21.26
N GLN A 200 -18.39 -60.06 -20.17
CA GLN A 200 -18.02 -61.47 -20.06
C GLN A 200 -19.23 -62.40 -20.23
N THR A 201 -20.37 -62.03 -19.61
CA THR A 201 -21.60 -62.82 -19.70
C THR A 201 -22.12 -62.86 -21.15
N PHE A 202 -22.07 -61.72 -21.84
CA PHE A 202 -22.50 -61.61 -23.24
C PHE A 202 -21.62 -62.45 -24.18
N LEU A 203 -20.30 -62.46 -23.96
CA LEU A 203 -19.35 -63.23 -24.78
C LEU A 203 -19.44 -64.75 -24.61
N ILE A 204 -19.88 -65.25 -23.44
CA ILE A 204 -20.07 -66.69 -23.19
C ILE A 204 -21.40 -67.20 -23.79
N SER A 205 -22.32 -66.29 -24.11
CA SER A 205 -23.67 -66.61 -24.60
C SER A 205 -23.77 -66.73 -26.13
N PHE A 206 -22.65 -66.56 -26.85
CA PHE A 206 -22.52 -66.65 -28.31
C PHE A 206 -21.51 -67.73 -28.67
#